data_AF-A0A4V2BIN3-F1
#
_entry.id   AF-A0A4V2BIN3-F1
#
_cell.length_a   1.000
_cell.length_b   1.000
_cell.length_c   1.000
_cell.angle_alpha   90.00
_cell.angle_beta   90.00
_cell.angle_gamma   90.00
#
_symmetry.space_group_name_H-M   'P 1'
#
loop_
_entity.id
_entity.type
_entity.pdbx_description
1 polymer ?
#
loop_
_entity_poly.entity_id
_entity_poly.type
_entity_poly.pdbx_seq_one_letter_code
_entity_poly.pdbx_strand_id
1 'polypeptide(L)'
;INNGGGVVGVAANKLLKLHIVKVFGANGWAYSSTLASAANKCGAAGANVISMSLGGGRKSVTEQKAFDTLYSKNVLSLAAAGNDGNTVVSYPAGYASVVMVGAVDENKAWATFSQYNSSVELAGPGVSVLSTVPMGTGQEAVLTVGSATYAPGAMEGSPVKTATAPLADFGIGDKVNTAVSGKVCLIQRGTVDFAVKVSNCQNSGGVGAVVYNNVAGAFGGTLGTTVTSIPSVTATDLDGAAMKAQLGQSATVGIKASNYAYFDGTSMATPHVSAVAALVWSYSPTCTAAQMRASLTKSALDLGTAGRDTKYGFGLVQAKAARDRIASLGCGN
;
A
#
# COMPACT_ATOMS: atom_id res chain seq x y z
N ILE A 1 -1.28 15.73 -8.27
CA ILE A 1 -1.64 17.16 -8.48
C ILE A 1 -2.70 17.49 -7.45
N ASN A 2 -2.69 18.66 -6.81
CA ASN A 2 -3.84 19.10 -6.01
C ASN A 2 -4.75 19.98 -6.88
N ASN A 3 -5.87 19.43 -7.33
CA ASN A 3 -6.83 20.08 -8.23
C ASN A 3 -8.26 20.12 -7.66
N GLY A 4 -8.42 19.90 -6.35
CA GLY A 4 -9.74 19.88 -5.70
C GLY A 4 -10.58 18.62 -5.97
N GLY A 5 -10.01 17.57 -6.58
CA GLY A 5 -10.68 16.29 -6.76
C GLY A 5 -9.72 15.09 -6.61
N GLY A 6 -10.27 13.93 -6.23
CA GLY A 6 -9.48 12.71 -6.10
C GLY A 6 -8.52 12.71 -4.91
N VAL A 7 -7.30 12.21 -5.15
CA VAL A 7 -6.23 12.10 -4.15
C VAL A 7 -5.01 12.94 -4.52
N VAL A 8 -4.15 13.20 -3.54
CA VAL A 8 -2.89 13.92 -3.71
C VAL A 8 -1.69 13.01 -3.44
N GLY A 9 -0.66 13.11 -4.28
CA GLY A 9 0.64 12.48 -4.02
C GLY A 9 1.57 13.41 -3.24
N VAL A 10 2.73 12.89 -2.81
CA VAL A 10 3.72 13.60 -1.98
C VAL A 10 4.12 14.98 -2.54
N ALA A 11 4.31 15.10 -3.85
CA ALA A 11 4.62 16.36 -4.52
C ALA A 11 3.47 16.81 -5.45
N ALA A 12 2.41 17.35 -4.85
CA ALA A 12 1.17 17.66 -5.57
C ALA A 12 1.19 18.95 -6.41
N ASN A 13 2.27 19.74 -6.38
CA ASN A 13 2.37 21.07 -7.00
C ASN A 13 2.95 21.10 -8.44
N LYS A 14 3.12 19.93 -9.08
CA LYS A 14 3.67 19.77 -10.45
C LYS A 14 5.15 20.18 -10.62
N LEU A 15 5.89 20.42 -9.54
CA LEU A 15 7.30 20.80 -9.66
C LEU A 15 8.23 19.62 -9.95
N LEU A 16 7.88 18.40 -9.51
CA LEU A 16 8.65 17.20 -9.85
C LEU A 16 8.31 16.74 -11.28
N LYS A 17 9.36 16.60 -12.10
CA LYS A 17 9.26 16.02 -13.44
C LYS A 17 9.26 14.50 -13.33
N LEU A 18 8.34 13.83 -14.02
CA LEU A 18 8.25 12.38 -14.06
C LEU A 18 8.69 11.87 -15.44
N HIS A 19 9.56 10.87 -15.46
CA HIS A 19 9.95 10.12 -16.65
C HIS A 19 9.53 8.66 -16.47
N ILE A 20 8.75 8.12 -17.40
CA ILE A 20 8.12 6.80 -17.25
C ILE A 20 8.75 5.82 -18.24
N VAL A 21 9.27 4.70 -17.71
CA VAL A 21 9.74 3.57 -18.52
C VAL A 21 8.90 2.35 -18.17
N LYS A 22 8.10 1.87 -19.12
CA LYS A 22 7.28 0.67 -18.95
C LYS A 22 8.13 -0.57 -19.15
N VAL A 23 8.30 -1.37 -18.10
CA VAL A 23 9.06 -2.64 -18.13
C VAL A 23 8.18 -3.89 -18.10
N PHE A 24 6.94 -3.78 -17.62
CA PHE A 24 6.01 -4.90 -17.55
C PHE A 24 5.04 -4.93 -18.73
N GLY A 25 4.89 -6.12 -19.31
CA GLY A 25 3.77 -6.46 -20.20
C GLY A 25 2.58 -7.03 -19.42
N ALA A 26 1.58 -7.55 -20.13
CA ALA A 26 0.38 -8.13 -19.51
C ALA A 26 0.67 -9.36 -18.63
N ASN A 27 1.80 -10.04 -18.84
CA ASN A 27 2.24 -11.19 -18.05
C ASN A 27 2.94 -10.80 -16.73
N GLY A 28 3.07 -9.50 -16.42
CA GLY A 28 3.64 -9.02 -15.15
C GLY A 28 5.11 -9.35 -14.91
N TRP A 29 5.85 -9.76 -15.95
CA TRP A 29 7.24 -10.21 -15.83
C TRP A 29 8.21 -9.39 -16.68
N ALA A 30 9.44 -9.22 -16.18
CA ALA A 30 10.54 -8.56 -16.89
C ALA A 30 11.88 -9.23 -16.56
N TYR A 31 12.79 -9.32 -17.55
CA TYR A 31 14.14 -9.81 -17.33
C TYR A 31 15.01 -8.76 -16.62
N SER A 32 16.01 -9.21 -15.85
CA SER A 32 16.98 -8.31 -15.19
C SER A 32 17.77 -7.46 -16.19
N SER A 33 18.02 -7.96 -17.41
CA SER A 33 18.59 -7.17 -18.51
C SER A 33 17.65 -6.04 -18.97
N THR A 34 16.34 -6.30 -19.03
CA THR A 34 15.33 -5.28 -19.32
C THR A 34 15.30 -4.22 -18.22
N LEU A 35 15.40 -4.63 -16.95
CA LEU A 35 15.44 -3.69 -15.83
C LEU A 35 16.70 -2.82 -15.84
N ALA A 36 17.87 -3.43 -16.06
CA ALA A 36 19.13 -2.69 -16.19
C ALA A 36 19.08 -1.69 -17.37
N SER A 37 18.53 -2.10 -18.52
CA SER A 37 18.33 -1.22 -19.67
C SER A 37 17.38 -0.06 -19.35
N ALA A 38 16.27 -0.33 -18.66
CA ALA A 38 15.30 0.68 -18.24
C ALA A 38 15.90 1.69 -17.25
N ALA A 39 16.65 1.22 -16.26
CA ALA A 39 17.33 2.09 -15.30
C ALA A 39 18.36 3.00 -16.00
N ASN A 40 19.14 2.46 -16.95
CA ASN A 40 20.06 3.25 -17.76
C ASN A 40 19.33 4.29 -18.64
N LYS A 41 18.15 3.98 -19.19
CA LYS A 41 17.32 4.95 -19.91
C LYS A 41 16.85 6.08 -18.99
N CYS A 42 16.43 5.79 -17.77
CA CYS A 42 16.10 6.81 -16.77
C CYS A 42 17.30 7.71 -16.46
N GLY A 43 18.48 7.13 -16.22
CA GLY A 43 19.71 7.90 -15.98
C GLY A 43 20.09 8.78 -17.18
N ALA A 44 20.03 8.24 -18.40
CA ALA A 44 20.29 8.99 -19.63
C ALA A 44 19.27 10.13 -19.87
N ALA A 45 18.03 9.97 -19.41
CA ALA A 45 17.01 11.02 -19.41
C ALA A 45 17.20 12.07 -18.29
N GLY A 46 18.24 11.97 -17.47
CA GLY A 46 18.56 12.92 -16.41
C GLY A 46 17.82 12.67 -15.10
N ALA A 47 17.34 11.45 -14.83
CA ALA A 47 16.70 11.14 -13.55
C ALA A 47 17.68 11.28 -12.37
N ASN A 48 17.28 12.05 -11.35
CA ASN A 48 18.00 12.09 -10.06
C ASN A 48 17.60 10.93 -9.14
N VAL A 49 16.34 10.49 -9.24
CA VAL A 49 15.75 9.43 -8.43
C VAL A 49 15.07 8.41 -9.35
N ILE A 50 15.32 7.12 -9.12
CA ILE A 50 14.64 6.01 -9.80
C ILE A 50 13.84 5.24 -8.75
N SER A 51 12.52 5.13 -8.98
CA SER A 51 11.59 4.42 -8.10
C SER A 51 11.16 3.10 -8.73
N MET A 52 11.36 1.98 -8.03
CA MET A 52 11.11 0.64 -8.57
C MET A 52 10.26 -0.19 -7.62
N SER A 53 8.95 -0.14 -7.80
CA SER A 53 7.99 -0.98 -7.08
C SER A 53 7.93 -2.40 -7.67
N LEU A 54 9.08 -3.09 -7.67
CA LEU A 54 9.30 -4.40 -8.26
C LEU A 54 10.47 -5.11 -7.59
N GLY A 55 10.57 -6.42 -7.79
CA GLY A 55 11.73 -7.19 -7.40
C GLY A 55 11.66 -8.66 -7.82
N GLY A 56 12.78 -9.37 -7.69
CA GLY A 56 12.87 -10.80 -7.89
C GLY A 56 13.91 -11.44 -6.97
N GLY A 57 13.78 -12.74 -6.71
CA GLY A 57 14.62 -13.45 -5.73
C GLY A 57 16.05 -13.78 -6.20
N ARG A 58 16.47 -13.36 -7.40
CA ARG A 58 17.78 -13.72 -7.96
C ARG A 58 18.63 -12.49 -8.22
N LYS A 59 19.84 -12.52 -7.68
CA LYS A 59 20.90 -11.54 -7.94
C LYS A 59 21.44 -11.69 -9.37
N SER A 60 21.79 -10.58 -10.00
CA SER A 60 22.44 -10.54 -11.32
C SER A 60 23.63 -9.58 -11.31
N VAL A 61 24.80 -10.05 -11.76
CA VAL A 61 26.03 -9.22 -11.81
C VAL A 61 25.85 -8.04 -12.79
N THR A 62 25.20 -8.28 -13.94
CA THR A 62 24.94 -7.23 -14.93
C THR A 62 24.03 -6.15 -14.39
N GLU A 63 22.98 -6.57 -13.67
CA GLU A 63 22.03 -5.65 -13.04
C GLU A 63 22.69 -4.86 -11.91
N GLN A 64 23.47 -5.53 -11.05
CA GLN A 64 24.24 -4.88 -9.99
C GLN A 64 25.15 -3.79 -10.55
N LYS A 65 25.95 -4.10 -11.58
CA LYS A 65 26.86 -3.13 -12.21
C LYS A 65 26.12 -1.91 -12.78
N ALA A 66 24.92 -2.09 -13.30
CA ALA A 66 24.12 -0.98 -13.81
C ALA A 66 23.69 -0.03 -12.67
N PHE A 67 23.17 -0.56 -11.56
CA PHE A 67 22.80 0.26 -10.40
C PHE A 67 24.01 0.89 -9.69
N ASP A 68 25.13 0.18 -9.59
CA ASP A 68 26.38 0.73 -9.05
C ASP A 68 26.89 1.91 -9.90
N THR A 69 26.79 1.79 -11.24
CA THR A 69 27.16 2.87 -12.18
C THR A 69 26.21 4.08 -12.08
N LEU A 70 24.91 3.84 -11.91
CA LEU A 70 23.94 4.93 -11.73
C LEU A 70 24.19 5.68 -10.41
N TYR A 71 24.46 4.94 -9.33
CA TYR A 71 24.76 5.53 -8.04
C TYR A 71 26.05 6.36 -8.06
N SER A 72 27.11 5.89 -8.72
CA SER A 72 28.35 6.67 -8.90
C SER A 72 28.16 7.91 -9.78
N LYS A 73 27.12 7.91 -10.64
CA LYS A 73 26.68 9.07 -11.44
C LYS A 73 25.60 9.92 -10.75
N ASN A 74 25.51 9.84 -9.43
CA ASN A 74 24.62 10.66 -8.62
C ASN A 74 23.12 10.39 -8.82
N VAL A 75 22.74 9.16 -9.18
CA VAL A 75 21.34 8.73 -9.30
C VAL A 75 20.97 7.83 -8.12
N LEU A 76 19.99 8.24 -7.32
CA LEU A 76 19.50 7.45 -6.18
C LEU A 76 18.40 6.49 -6.63
N SER A 77 18.63 5.19 -6.46
CA SER A 77 17.65 4.16 -6.79
C SER A 77 16.99 3.62 -5.52
N LEU A 78 15.66 3.48 -5.53
CA LEU A 78 14.87 2.90 -4.44
C LEU A 78 14.01 1.77 -4.98
N ALA A 79 13.94 0.65 -4.26
CA ALA A 79 13.13 -0.50 -4.66
C ALA A 79 12.44 -1.19 -3.48
N ALA A 80 11.34 -1.87 -3.79
CA ALA A 80 10.52 -2.58 -2.83
C ALA A 80 11.25 -3.78 -2.20
N ALA A 81 11.13 -3.96 -0.88
CA ALA A 81 11.68 -5.13 -0.19
C ALA A 81 11.00 -6.43 -0.62
N GLY A 82 9.76 -6.36 -1.10
CA GLY A 82 8.88 -7.47 -1.52
C GLY A 82 7.96 -7.97 -0.40
N ASN A 83 6.99 -8.83 -0.76
CA ASN A 83 5.75 -9.03 0.02
C ASN A 83 5.54 -10.48 0.51
N ASP A 84 6.60 -11.29 0.57
CA ASP A 84 6.49 -12.72 0.93
C ASP A 84 6.62 -13.01 2.44
N GLY A 85 6.68 -11.97 3.29
CA GLY A 85 6.67 -12.09 4.75
C GLY A 85 7.83 -12.92 5.32
N ASN A 86 8.99 -12.93 4.65
CA ASN A 86 10.13 -13.76 5.00
C ASN A 86 11.46 -12.97 4.94
N THR A 87 12.58 -13.66 5.10
CA THR A 87 13.92 -13.07 5.14
C THR A 87 14.66 -13.04 3.80
N VAL A 88 14.02 -13.45 2.71
CA VAL A 88 14.63 -13.46 1.37
C VAL A 88 14.91 -12.02 0.93
N VAL A 89 16.03 -11.85 0.24
CA VAL A 89 16.47 -10.56 -0.29
C VAL A 89 15.94 -10.43 -1.73
N SER A 90 15.04 -9.47 -1.95
CA SER A 90 14.59 -9.10 -3.30
C SER A 90 15.61 -8.21 -4.00
N TYR A 91 15.84 -8.44 -5.29
CA TYR A 91 16.66 -7.59 -6.16
C TYR A 91 15.77 -6.84 -7.16
N PRO A 92 16.04 -5.55 -7.44
CA PRO A 92 17.31 -4.85 -7.18
C PRO A 92 17.45 -4.24 -5.78
N ALA A 93 16.42 -4.30 -4.94
CA ALA A 93 16.43 -3.66 -3.61
C ALA A 93 17.62 -4.10 -2.73
N GLY A 94 18.07 -5.34 -2.84
CA GLY A 94 19.21 -5.89 -2.09
C GLY A 94 20.60 -5.46 -2.57
N TYR A 95 20.73 -4.68 -3.64
CA TYR A 95 22.03 -4.13 -4.03
C TYR A 95 22.42 -2.97 -3.12
N ALA A 96 23.70 -2.90 -2.73
CA ALA A 96 24.21 -1.83 -1.88
C ALA A 96 24.01 -0.42 -2.47
N SER A 97 23.91 -0.29 -3.80
CA SER A 97 23.62 0.95 -4.53
C SER A 97 22.12 1.33 -4.58
N VAL A 98 21.24 0.50 -4.02
CA VAL A 98 19.79 0.69 -4.02
C VAL A 98 19.29 0.76 -2.57
N VAL A 99 18.31 1.63 -2.30
CA VAL A 99 17.62 1.69 -1.01
C VAL A 99 16.48 0.68 -1.01
N MET A 100 16.53 -0.31 -0.12
CA MET A 100 15.43 -1.25 0.09
C MET A 100 14.35 -0.65 0.99
N VAL A 101 13.12 -0.63 0.49
CA VAL A 101 11.97 -0.01 1.17
C VAL A 101 11.01 -1.05 1.75
N GLY A 102 10.85 -1.03 3.07
CA GLY A 102 9.84 -1.80 3.81
C GLY A 102 8.49 -1.08 3.92
N ALA A 103 7.45 -1.80 4.32
CA ALA A 103 6.08 -1.28 4.44
C ALA A 103 5.59 -1.22 5.90
N VAL A 104 4.89 -0.14 6.23
CA VAL A 104 4.14 0.04 7.48
C VAL A 104 2.69 0.42 7.22
N ASP A 105 1.84 0.19 8.21
CA ASP A 105 0.45 0.69 8.24
C ASP A 105 0.34 2.10 8.82
N GLU A 106 -0.89 2.61 8.92
CA GLU A 106 -1.19 3.92 9.50
C GLU A 106 -0.82 4.06 10.98
N ASN A 107 -0.77 2.94 11.71
CA ASN A 107 -0.34 2.87 13.11
C ASN A 107 1.18 2.72 13.23
N LYS A 108 1.91 2.81 12.11
CA LYS A 108 3.37 2.63 12.00
C LYS A 108 3.81 1.20 12.35
N ALA A 109 2.88 0.25 12.38
CA ALA A 109 3.21 -1.15 12.59
C ALA A 109 3.76 -1.75 11.30
N TRP A 110 4.75 -2.63 11.44
CA TRP A 110 5.32 -3.39 10.33
C TRP A 110 4.24 -4.24 9.65
N ALA A 111 4.14 -4.11 8.34
CA ALA A 111 3.25 -4.93 7.54
C ALA A 111 3.78 -6.36 7.50
N THR A 112 3.00 -7.35 7.96
CA THR A 112 3.45 -8.75 8.10
C THR A 112 3.88 -9.40 6.79
N PHE A 113 3.42 -8.90 5.65
CA PHE A 113 3.88 -9.32 4.32
C PHE A 113 5.25 -8.73 3.95
N SER A 114 5.69 -7.62 4.54
CA SER A 114 6.93 -6.95 4.13
C SER A 114 8.14 -7.81 4.48
N GLN A 115 8.91 -8.23 3.48
CA GLN A 115 10.14 -8.99 3.70
C GLN A 115 11.10 -8.21 4.63
N TYR A 116 11.78 -8.95 5.52
CA TYR A 116 12.58 -8.40 6.60
C TYR A 116 13.97 -9.04 6.60
N ASN A 117 15.00 -8.25 6.35
CA ASN A 117 16.38 -8.72 6.28
C ASN A 117 17.33 -7.53 6.52
N SER A 118 18.63 -7.82 6.59
CA SER A 118 19.65 -6.80 6.86
C SER A 118 19.86 -5.77 5.74
N SER A 119 19.14 -5.88 4.62
CA SER A 119 19.17 -4.90 3.53
C SER A 119 18.07 -3.84 3.64
N VAL A 120 16.99 -4.08 4.41
CA VAL A 120 15.93 -3.08 4.63
C VAL A 120 16.54 -1.81 5.22
N GLU A 121 16.24 -0.66 4.62
CA GLU A 121 16.92 0.60 4.96
C GLU A 121 15.96 1.71 5.39
N LEU A 122 14.82 1.84 4.73
CA LEU A 122 13.78 2.81 5.10
C LEU A 122 12.41 2.16 5.01
N ALA A 123 11.46 2.67 5.77
CA ALA A 123 10.06 2.29 5.70
C ALA A 123 9.19 3.44 5.15
N GLY A 124 8.09 3.07 4.50
CA GLY A 124 7.04 3.99 4.05
C GLY A 124 5.65 3.38 4.18
N PRO A 125 4.59 4.19 4.02
CA PRO A 125 3.20 3.71 4.05
C PRO A 125 2.96 2.67 2.94
N GLY A 126 2.56 1.46 3.33
CA GLY A 126 2.37 0.36 2.39
C GLY A 126 1.16 -0.53 2.68
N VAL A 127 0.32 -0.20 3.68
CA VAL A 127 -0.95 -0.90 3.95
C VAL A 127 -2.10 0.08 3.73
N SER A 128 -3.14 -0.38 3.02
CA SER A 128 -4.36 0.37 2.69
C SER A 128 -4.04 1.73 2.08
N VAL A 129 -3.14 1.74 1.09
CA VAL A 129 -2.75 2.97 0.39
C VAL A 129 -3.70 3.22 -0.78
N LEU A 130 -4.54 4.25 -0.67
CA LEU A 130 -5.39 4.72 -1.76
C LEU A 130 -4.56 5.44 -2.83
N SER A 131 -4.69 5.04 -4.08
CA SER A 131 -4.02 5.70 -5.20
C SER A 131 -4.83 5.64 -6.49
N THR A 132 -4.39 6.38 -7.51
CA THR A 132 -4.94 6.35 -8.86
C THR A 132 -4.65 5.04 -9.57
N VAL A 133 -5.63 4.54 -10.32
CA VAL A 133 -5.52 3.38 -11.21
C VAL A 133 -5.98 3.74 -12.63
N PRO A 134 -5.79 2.88 -13.65
CA PRO A 134 -6.38 3.10 -14.96
C PRO A 134 -7.88 3.42 -14.85
N MET A 135 -8.35 4.37 -15.67
CA MET A 135 -9.71 4.88 -15.53
C MET A 135 -10.75 3.76 -15.62
N GLY A 136 -11.67 3.74 -14.66
CA GLY A 136 -12.74 2.74 -14.58
C GLY A 136 -12.30 1.36 -14.08
N THR A 137 -11.02 1.12 -13.77
CA THR A 137 -10.56 -0.17 -13.21
C THR A 137 -10.49 -0.16 -11.69
N GLY A 138 -10.71 0.98 -11.05
CA GLY A 138 -10.72 1.11 -9.60
C GLY A 138 -12.06 0.75 -9.00
N GLN A 139 -12.01 0.43 -7.72
CA GLN A 139 -13.18 0.12 -6.92
C GLN A 139 -13.07 0.87 -5.60
N GLU A 140 -14.15 1.55 -5.24
CA GLU A 140 -14.28 2.26 -3.97
C GLU A 140 -15.38 1.59 -3.15
N ALA A 141 -15.03 1.17 -1.95
CA ALA A 141 -15.99 0.65 -1.00
C ALA A 141 -16.69 1.80 -0.28
N VAL A 142 -17.99 1.65 -0.09
CA VAL A 142 -18.84 2.62 0.61
C VAL A 142 -19.54 1.89 1.74
N LEU A 143 -19.47 2.48 2.92
CA LEU A 143 -20.16 1.99 4.11
C LEU A 143 -20.66 3.16 4.95
N THR A 144 -21.97 3.26 5.07
CA THR A 144 -22.63 4.17 6.02
C THR A 144 -23.63 3.39 6.85
N VAL A 145 -23.74 3.70 8.13
CA VAL A 145 -24.78 3.14 9.01
C VAL A 145 -25.39 4.30 9.81
N GLY A 146 -26.70 4.48 9.72
CA GLY A 146 -27.36 5.67 10.23
C GLY A 146 -26.76 6.94 9.62
N SER A 147 -26.25 7.84 10.47
CA SER A 147 -25.52 9.05 10.04
C SER A 147 -23.99 8.88 10.01
N ALA A 148 -23.46 7.74 10.45
CA ALA A 148 -22.03 7.47 10.47
C ALA A 148 -21.53 7.01 9.09
N THR A 149 -20.38 7.54 8.68
CA THR A 149 -19.64 7.09 7.49
C THR A 149 -18.37 6.41 7.96
N TYR A 150 -18.09 5.24 7.38
CA TYR A 150 -16.92 4.43 7.69
C TYR A 150 -15.96 4.41 6.48
N ALA A 151 -14.72 3.98 6.71
CA ALA A 151 -13.70 3.79 5.67
C ALA A 151 -13.50 2.29 5.40
N PRO A 152 -14.43 1.63 4.69
CA PRO A 152 -14.35 0.19 4.47
C PRO A 152 -13.28 -0.20 3.44
N GLY A 153 -12.81 -1.45 3.52
CA GLY A 153 -12.05 -2.07 2.44
C GLY A 153 -12.97 -2.74 1.41
N ALA A 154 -12.62 -2.70 0.13
CA ALA A 154 -13.32 -3.48 -0.89
C ALA A 154 -12.92 -4.96 -0.78
N MET A 155 -13.89 -5.88 -0.76
CA MET A 155 -13.57 -7.30 -0.92
C MET A 155 -13.32 -7.62 -2.39
N GLU A 156 -12.17 -8.25 -2.69
CA GLU A 156 -11.87 -8.77 -4.02
C GLU A 156 -12.95 -9.76 -4.45
N GLY A 157 -13.46 -9.60 -5.67
CA GLY A 157 -14.55 -10.43 -6.23
C GLY A 157 -15.95 -9.94 -5.85
N SER A 158 -16.10 -8.94 -4.99
CA SER A 158 -17.40 -8.32 -4.71
C SER A 158 -17.96 -7.65 -5.98
N PRO A 159 -19.27 -7.79 -6.28
CA PRO A 159 -19.88 -7.12 -7.41
C PRO A 159 -19.90 -5.60 -7.21
N VAL A 160 -19.70 -4.85 -8.30
CA VAL A 160 -19.87 -3.38 -8.34
C VAL A 160 -21.36 -3.05 -8.23
N LYS A 161 -21.84 -2.95 -7.00
CA LYS A 161 -23.25 -2.74 -6.65
C LYS A 161 -23.33 -2.00 -5.32
N THR A 162 -24.48 -1.37 -5.06
CA THR A 162 -24.80 -0.79 -3.75
C THR A 162 -26.13 -1.36 -3.28
N ALA A 163 -26.23 -1.64 -1.99
CA ALA A 163 -27.45 -2.06 -1.33
C ALA A 163 -27.66 -1.21 -0.09
N THR A 164 -28.91 -0.86 0.20
CA THR A 164 -29.28 -0.16 1.43
C THR A 164 -30.43 -0.91 2.10
N ALA A 165 -30.22 -1.29 3.36
CA ALA A 165 -31.21 -2.00 4.16
C ALA A 165 -30.85 -1.90 5.66
N PRO A 166 -31.76 -2.27 6.58
CA PRO A 166 -31.42 -2.33 8.00
C PRO A 166 -30.21 -3.23 8.27
N LEU A 167 -29.31 -2.79 9.14
CA LEU A 167 -28.16 -3.58 9.59
C LEU A 167 -28.63 -4.70 10.54
N ALA A 168 -28.11 -5.91 10.38
CA ALA A 168 -28.38 -7.02 11.28
C ALA A 168 -27.12 -7.82 11.59
N ASP A 169 -27.00 -8.26 12.83
CA ASP A 169 -25.93 -9.16 13.25
C ASP A 169 -26.15 -10.56 12.65
N PHE A 170 -25.10 -11.08 12.02
CA PHE A 170 -25.06 -12.41 11.41
C PHE A 170 -23.96 -13.28 12.03
N GLY A 171 -23.46 -12.89 13.21
CA GLY A 171 -22.45 -13.61 13.96
C GLY A 171 -21.19 -13.83 13.13
N ILE A 172 -20.70 -15.07 13.11
CA ILE A 172 -19.53 -15.45 12.29
C ILE A 172 -19.91 -15.89 10.87
N GLY A 173 -21.17 -15.87 10.47
CA GLY A 173 -21.61 -16.24 9.12
C GLY A 173 -21.30 -17.69 8.73
N ASP A 174 -21.31 -18.61 9.69
CA ASP A 174 -21.04 -20.05 9.51
C ASP A 174 -22.23 -20.84 8.95
N LYS A 175 -23.44 -20.28 9.00
CA LYS A 175 -24.67 -20.93 8.54
C LYS A 175 -25.67 -19.93 7.97
N VAL A 176 -26.62 -20.44 7.20
CA VAL A 176 -27.79 -19.69 6.74
C VAL A 176 -28.73 -19.39 7.92
N ASN A 177 -29.25 -18.17 7.99
CA ASN A 177 -30.23 -17.74 8.99
C ASN A 177 -31.15 -16.67 8.40
N THR A 178 -32.40 -17.01 8.13
CA THR A 178 -33.39 -16.14 7.49
C THR A 178 -33.73 -14.86 8.28
N ALA A 179 -33.27 -14.72 9.53
CA ALA A 179 -33.42 -13.49 10.31
C ALA A 179 -32.77 -12.25 9.67
N VAL A 180 -31.81 -12.44 8.76
CA VAL A 180 -31.16 -11.37 7.98
C VAL A 180 -31.74 -11.18 6.58
N SER A 181 -32.85 -11.85 6.25
CA SER A 181 -33.52 -11.66 4.97
C SER A 181 -33.93 -10.19 4.78
N GLY A 182 -33.55 -9.61 3.64
CA GLY A 182 -33.77 -8.21 3.32
C GLY A 182 -32.88 -7.22 4.09
N LYS A 183 -31.81 -7.68 4.75
CA LYS A 183 -30.94 -6.86 5.62
C LYS A 183 -29.48 -6.85 5.15
N VAL A 184 -28.71 -5.87 5.63
CA VAL A 184 -27.25 -5.89 5.52
C VAL A 184 -26.69 -6.72 6.67
N CYS A 185 -25.92 -7.76 6.35
CA CYS A 185 -25.30 -8.63 7.35
C CYS A 185 -24.03 -7.99 7.91
N LEU A 186 -23.97 -7.74 9.21
CA LEU A 186 -22.74 -7.49 9.94
C LEU A 186 -22.17 -8.83 10.41
N ILE A 187 -20.96 -9.15 9.97
CA ILE A 187 -20.35 -10.47 10.17
C ILE A 187 -18.98 -10.29 10.83
N GLN A 188 -18.75 -10.96 11.95
CA GLN A 188 -17.42 -10.99 12.56
C GLN A 188 -16.48 -11.91 11.79
N ARG A 189 -15.24 -11.46 11.56
CA ARG A 189 -14.16 -12.34 11.09
C ARG A 189 -13.91 -13.45 12.12
N GLY A 190 -13.51 -14.63 11.65
CA GLY A 190 -13.25 -15.78 12.51
C GLY A 190 -12.66 -16.92 11.70
N THR A 191 -12.97 -18.15 12.06
CA THR A 191 -12.47 -19.38 11.43
C THR A 191 -13.14 -19.73 10.09
N VAL A 192 -14.22 -19.03 9.73
CA VAL A 192 -14.96 -19.24 8.48
C VAL A 192 -14.34 -18.40 7.36
N ASP A 193 -14.25 -18.94 6.16
CA ASP A 193 -13.76 -18.23 4.98
C ASP A 193 -14.69 -17.06 4.59
N PHE A 194 -14.11 -15.97 4.06
CA PHE A 194 -14.87 -14.78 3.66
C PHE A 194 -15.94 -15.10 2.61
N ALA A 195 -15.59 -15.92 1.61
CA ALA A 195 -16.53 -16.37 0.58
C ALA A 195 -17.74 -17.11 1.17
N VAL A 196 -17.51 -17.97 2.18
CA VAL A 196 -18.57 -18.73 2.86
C VAL A 196 -19.45 -17.79 3.68
N LYS A 197 -18.87 -16.84 4.42
CA LYS A 197 -19.61 -15.81 5.17
C LYS A 197 -20.57 -15.03 4.28
N VAL A 198 -20.06 -14.50 3.17
CA VAL A 198 -20.86 -13.68 2.25
C VAL A 198 -21.90 -14.53 1.52
N SER A 199 -21.55 -15.76 1.13
CA SER A 199 -22.51 -16.70 0.52
C SER A 199 -23.63 -17.06 1.48
N ASN A 200 -23.34 -17.32 2.76
CA ASN A 200 -24.35 -17.61 3.77
C ASN A 200 -25.27 -16.41 4.02
N CYS A 201 -24.73 -15.19 4.07
CA CYS A 201 -25.54 -13.97 4.16
C CYS A 201 -26.49 -13.87 2.95
N GLN A 202 -25.98 -14.02 1.73
CA GLN A 202 -26.79 -14.00 0.51
C GLN A 202 -27.87 -15.09 0.53
N ASN A 203 -27.49 -16.33 0.84
CA ASN A 203 -28.41 -17.47 0.89
C ASN A 203 -29.46 -17.34 2.01
N SER A 204 -29.21 -16.48 2.99
CA SER A 204 -30.16 -16.08 4.02
C SER A 204 -31.14 -14.99 3.57
N GLY A 205 -31.03 -14.51 2.33
CA GLY A 205 -31.78 -13.38 1.79
C GLY A 205 -31.17 -12.01 2.15
N GLY A 206 -29.98 -11.97 2.74
CA GLY A 206 -29.26 -10.72 2.98
C GLY A 206 -28.93 -10.00 1.68
N VAL A 207 -28.92 -8.68 1.70
CA VAL A 207 -28.77 -7.83 0.50
C VAL A 207 -27.38 -7.20 0.37
N GLY A 208 -26.55 -7.33 1.39
CA GLY A 208 -25.17 -6.82 1.44
C GLY A 208 -24.45 -7.35 2.68
N ALA A 209 -23.12 -7.38 2.65
CA ALA A 209 -22.31 -7.93 3.74
C ALA A 209 -21.18 -6.99 4.18
N VAL A 210 -21.01 -6.86 5.48
CA VAL A 210 -19.89 -6.14 6.11
C VAL A 210 -19.15 -7.12 7.01
N VAL A 211 -17.91 -7.48 6.66
CA VAL A 211 -17.08 -8.35 7.51
C VAL A 211 -16.13 -7.47 8.32
N TYR A 212 -16.26 -7.48 9.64
CA TYR A 212 -15.40 -6.68 10.52
C TYR A 212 -14.33 -7.53 11.21
N ASN A 213 -13.17 -6.94 11.46
CA ASN A 213 -12.02 -7.67 11.98
C ASN A 213 -12.24 -8.15 13.43
N ASN A 214 -11.62 -9.27 13.78
CA ASN A 214 -11.63 -9.83 15.15
C ASN A 214 -10.29 -9.66 15.87
N VAL A 215 -9.34 -8.97 15.23
CA VAL A 215 -8.08 -8.48 15.77
C VAL A 215 -7.96 -7.00 15.42
N ALA A 216 -7.10 -6.28 16.14
CA ALA A 216 -6.92 -4.85 15.93
C ALA A 216 -6.52 -4.51 14.48
N GLY A 217 -7.19 -3.53 13.88
CA GLY A 217 -6.81 -2.91 12.60
C GLY A 217 -7.65 -3.35 11.39
N ALA A 218 -7.31 -2.79 10.23
CA ALA A 218 -7.94 -3.10 8.94
C ALA A 218 -7.44 -4.44 8.37
N PHE A 219 -8.15 -4.96 7.37
CA PHE A 219 -7.76 -6.16 6.63
C PHE A 219 -8.37 -6.19 5.23
N GLY A 220 -7.67 -6.86 4.30
CA GLY A 220 -8.22 -7.20 2.98
C GLY A 220 -9.04 -8.49 3.01
N GLY A 221 -10.10 -8.56 2.21
CA GLY A 221 -10.93 -9.75 2.05
C GLY A 221 -11.02 -10.16 0.57
N THR A 222 -11.05 -11.46 0.30
CA THR A 222 -11.24 -12.01 -1.06
C THR A 222 -12.35 -13.05 -1.06
N LEU A 223 -13.21 -13.00 -2.08
CA LEU A 223 -14.20 -14.04 -2.36
C LEU A 223 -13.60 -15.19 -3.20
N GLY A 224 -12.33 -15.07 -3.61
CA GLY A 224 -11.67 -16.04 -4.48
C GLY A 224 -12.44 -16.22 -5.78
N THR A 225 -12.78 -17.47 -6.11
CA THR A 225 -13.59 -17.81 -7.29
C THR A 225 -15.10 -17.76 -7.05
N THR A 226 -15.53 -17.45 -5.82
CA THR A 226 -16.94 -17.44 -5.44
C THR A 226 -17.63 -16.20 -5.98
N VAL A 227 -18.65 -16.41 -6.81
CA VAL A 227 -19.46 -15.32 -7.36
C VAL A 227 -20.64 -15.05 -6.44
N THR A 228 -20.76 -13.81 -5.99
CA THR A 228 -21.90 -13.32 -5.20
C THR A 228 -22.60 -12.17 -5.93
N SER A 229 -23.88 -11.99 -5.64
CA SER A 229 -24.78 -10.97 -6.23
C SER A 229 -25.04 -9.77 -5.30
N ILE A 230 -24.54 -9.85 -4.07
CA ILE A 230 -24.63 -8.81 -3.04
C ILE A 230 -23.28 -8.13 -2.88
N PRO A 231 -23.22 -6.80 -2.67
CA PRO A 231 -21.97 -6.13 -2.37
C PRO A 231 -21.43 -6.55 -1.00
N SER A 232 -20.11 -6.64 -0.90
CA SER A 232 -19.41 -7.04 0.32
C SER A 232 -18.17 -6.18 0.57
N VAL A 233 -18.01 -5.72 1.81
CA VAL A 233 -16.90 -4.85 2.25
C VAL A 233 -16.29 -5.31 3.57
N THR A 234 -15.05 -4.90 3.84
CA THR A 234 -14.38 -5.13 5.13
C THR A 234 -14.45 -3.90 6.03
N ALA A 235 -14.31 -4.10 7.34
CA ALA A 235 -14.24 -3.03 8.34
C ALA A 235 -13.25 -3.38 9.46
N THR A 236 -12.73 -2.37 10.16
CA THR A 236 -11.84 -2.59 11.32
C THR A 236 -12.61 -3.24 12.48
N ASP A 237 -11.89 -3.70 13.50
CA ASP A 237 -12.48 -4.16 14.75
C ASP A 237 -13.25 -3.05 15.48
N LEU A 238 -12.71 -1.82 15.49
CA LEU A 238 -13.35 -0.65 16.08
C LEU A 238 -14.64 -0.25 15.36
N ASP A 239 -14.61 -0.22 14.02
CA ASP A 239 -15.79 0.09 13.21
C ASP A 239 -16.86 -0.99 13.38
N GLY A 240 -16.45 -2.25 13.42
CA GLY A 240 -17.32 -3.38 13.72
C GLY A 240 -18.02 -3.26 15.06
N ALA A 241 -17.27 -2.92 16.11
CA ALA A 241 -17.82 -2.68 17.44
C ALA A 241 -18.79 -1.49 17.45
N ALA A 242 -18.46 -0.40 16.76
CA ALA A 242 -19.34 0.76 16.62
C ALA A 242 -20.64 0.42 15.88
N MET A 243 -20.57 -0.36 14.79
CA MET A 243 -21.74 -0.81 14.02
C MET A 243 -22.64 -1.76 14.82
N LYS A 244 -22.10 -2.57 15.74
CA LYS A 244 -22.93 -3.39 16.64
C LYS A 244 -23.84 -2.56 17.54
N ALA A 245 -23.48 -1.31 17.86
CA ALA A 245 -24.36 -0.39 18.59
C ALA A 245 -25.45 0.23 17.71
N GLN A 246 -25.45 -0.03 16.40
CA GLN A 246 -26.35 0.57 15.41
C GLN A 246 -27.22 -0.46 14.66
N LEU A 247 -27.34 -1.68 15.19
CA LEU A 247 -28.21 -2.71 14.61
C LEU A 247 -29.65 -2.19 14.44
N GLY A 248 -30.26 -2.53 13.31
CA GLY A 248 -31.59 -2.06 12.90
C GLY A 248 -31.60 -0.71 12.17
N GLN A 249 -30.54 0.10 12.27
CA GLN A 249 -30.43 1.33 11.50
C GLN A 249 -30.19 1.05 10.02
N SER A 250 -30.54 2.01 9.16
CA SER A 250 -30.27 1.91 7.72
C SER A 250 -28.77 1.86 7.46
N ALA A 251 -28.31 0.81 6.78
CA ALA A 251 -26.93 0.65 6.35
C ALA A 251 -26.85 0.64 4.83
N THR A 252 -25.97 1.46 4.27
CA THR A 252 -25.60 1.42 2.84
C THR A 252 -24.24 0.77 2.72
N VAL A 253 -24.18 -0.34 1.99
CA VAL A 253 -22.94 -1.05 1.66
C VAL A 253 -22.81 -1.12 0.14
N GLY A 254 -21.63 -0.86 -0.38
CA GLY A 254 -21.43 -0.95 -1.82
C GLY A 254 -19.99 -0.95 -2.27
N ILE A 255 -19.81 -1.43 -3.49
CA ILE A 255 -18.62 -1.22 -4.31
C ILE A 255 -19.05 -0.35 -5.49
N LYS A 256 -18.37 0.79 -5.66
CA LYS A 256 -18.56 1.69 -6.79
C LYS A 256 -17.36 1.62 -7.71
N ALA A 257 -17.60 1.73 -9.02
CA ALA A 257 -16.52 1.95 -9.97
C ALA A 257 -15.82 3.27 -9.61
N SER A 258 -14.49 3.26 -9.62
CA SER A 258 -13.67 4.40 -9.24
C SER A 258 -12.45 4.51 -10.17
N ASN A 259 -11.83 5.68 -10.16
CA ASN A 259 -10.51 5.88 -10.75
C ASN A 259 -9.40 5.70 -9.71
N TYR A 260 -9.77 5.23 -8.52
CA TYR A 260 -8.91 5.00 -7.38
C TYR A 260 -9.16 3.61 -6.80
N ALA A 261 -8.14 3.06 -6.15
CA ALA A 261 -8.28 1.83 -5.37
C ALA A 261 -7.21 1.78 -4.27
N TYR A 262 -7.52 1.02 -3.22
CA TYR A 262 -6.61 0.73 -2.13
C TYR A 262 -5.69 -0.44 -2.51
N PHE A 263 -4.41 -0.33 -2.19
CA PHE A 263 -3.43 -1.39 -2.39
C PHE A 263 -2.54 -1.57 -1.15
N ASP A 264 -2.10 -2.80 -0.98
CA ASP A 264 -1.08 -3.22 -0.02
C ASP A 264 0.21 -3.60 -0.73
N GLY A 265 1.36 -3.26 -0.15
CA GLY A 265 2.65 -3.74 -0.60
C GLY A 265 3.81 -2.80 -0.26
N THR A 266 5.01 -3.37 -0.17
CA THR A 266 6.28 -2.61 -0.24
C THR A 266 6.40 -1.83 -1.55
N SER A 267 5.71 -2.27 -2.60
CA SER A 267 5.45 -1.54 -3.84
C SER A 267 4.71 -0.22 -3.64
N MET A 268 3.87 -0.07 -2.61
CA MET A 268 3.14 1.16 -2.27
C MET A 268 3.98 2.05 -1.33
N ALA A 269 4.83 1.45 -0.50
CA ALA A 269 5.79 2.19 0.32
C ALA A 269 6.91 2.85 -0.50
N THR A 270 7.42 2.16 -1.50
CA THR A 270 8.50 2.64 -2.38
C THR A 270 8.25 4.03 -2.99
N PRO A 271 7.09 4.32 -3.63
CA PRO A 271 6.82 5.64 -4.20
C PRO A 271 6.69 6.74 -3.14
N HIS A 272 6.31 6.44 -1.90
CA HIS A 272 6.35 7.42 -0.82
C HIS A 272 7.79 7.83 -0.50
N VAL A 273 8.67 6.85 -0.29
CA VAL A 273 10.09 7.12 0.05
C VAL A 273 10.80 7.81 -1.11
N SER A 274 10.59 7.35 -2.35
CA SER A 274 11.25 7.94 -3.53
C SER A 274 10.75 9.36 -3.83
N ALA A 275 9.45 9.63 -3.64
CA ALA A 275 8.90 10.97 -3.80
C ALA A 275 9.35 11.92 -2.68
N VAL A 276 9.50 11.43 -1.43
CA VAL A 276 10.11 12.22 -0.35
C VAL A 276 11.57 12.54 -0.68
N ALA A 277 12.34 11.55 -1.17
CA ALA A 277 13.72 11.78 -1.62
C ALA A 277 13.79 12.87 -2.68
N ALA A 278 12.98 12.77 -3.74
CA ALA A 278 12.94 13.78 -4.80
C ALA A 278 12.48 15.16 -4.31
N LEU A 279 11.48 15.22 -3.42
CA LEU A 279 10.99 16.46 -2.84
C LEU A 279 12.07 17.14 -2.00
N VAL A 280 12.71 16.43 -1.09
CA VAL A 280 13.77 16.98 -0.23
C VAL A 280 14.96 17.43 -1.08
N TRP A 281 15.36 16.61 -2.05
CA TRP A 281 16.47 16.94 -2.95
C TRP A 281 16.21 18.17 -3.81
N SER A 282 14.95 18.45 -4.17
CA SER A 282 14.60 19.68 -4.90
C SER A 282 14.93 20.97 -4.14
N TYR A 283 14.99 20.92 -2.80
CA TYR A 283 15.41 22.05 -1.96
C TYR A 283 16.92 22.09 -1.72
N SER A 284 17.66 21.02 -2.06
CA SER A 284 19.09 20.89 -1.81
C SER A 284 19.79 20.27 -3.03
N PRO A 285 19.69 20.90 -4.22
CA PRO A 285 20.13 20.30 -5.48
C PRO A 285 21.64 20.05 -5.57
N THR A 286 22.43 20.66 -4.67
CA THR A 286 23.88 20.46 -4.56
C THR A 286 24.27 19.19 -3.80
N CYS A 287 23.33 18.55 -3.08
CA CYS A 287 23.60 17.29 -2.42
C CYS A 287 23.83 16.16 -3.44
N THR A 288 24.69 15.22 -3.09
CA THR A 288 24.85 13.97 -3.85
C THR A 288 23.79 12.93 -3.45
N ALA A 289 23.63 11.86 -4.25
CA ALA A 289 22.78 10.71 -3.97
C ALA A 289 23.13 10.06 -2.64
N ALA A 290 24.43 9.91 -2.37
CA ALA A 290 24.93 9.36 -1.11
C ALA A 290 24.58 10.25 0.08
N GLN A 291 24.76 11.56 -0.05
CA GLN A 291 24.38 12.52 1.00
C GLN A 291 22.87 12.58 1.22
N MET A 292 22.08 12.51 0.14
CA MET A 292 20.63 12.48 0.24
C MET A 292 20.15 11.21 0.94
N ARG A 293 20.65 10.03 0.53
CA ARG A 293 20.40 8.75 1.20
C ARG A 293 20.74 8.83 2.69
N ALA A 294 21.93 9.31 3.05
CA ALA A 294 22.34 9.49 4.44
C ALA A 294 21.45 10.46 5.23
N SER A 295 20.99 11.54 4.59
CA SER A 295 20.10 12.52 5.23
C SER A 295 18.72 11.91 5.50
N LEU A 296 18.20 11.11 4.57
CA LEU A 296 16.93 10.39 4.73
C LEU A 296 17.01 9.35 5.84
N THR A 297 18.09 8.57 5.92
CA THR A 297 18.26 7.55 6.97
C THR A 297 18.46 8.15 8.36
N LYS A 298 19.31 9.17 8.50
CA LYS A 298 19.58 9.83 9.79
C LYS A 298 18.44 10.71 10.31
N SER A 299 17.41 10.94 9.50
CA SER A 299 16.22 11.71 9.89
C SER A 299 14.95 10.86 9.95
N ALA A 300 15.05 9.56 9.62
CA ALA A 300 13.93 8.64 9.73
C ALA A 300 13.44 8.56 11.18
N LEU A 301 12.12 8.41 11.34
CA LEU A 301 11.53 8.13 12.63
C LEU A 301 11.80 6.66 12.94
N ASP A 302 12.67 6.41 13.91
CA ASP A 302 13.00 5.07 14.39
C ASP A 302 11.73 4.33 14.89
N LEU A 303 11.59 3.08 14.49
CA LEU A 303 10.44 2.23 14.76
C LEU A 303 10.93 0.81 15.09
N GLY A 304 10.21 0.10 15.95
CA GLY A 304 10.61 -1.24 16.35
C GLY A 304 11.70 -1.21 17.41
N THR A 305 12.79 -1.94 17.18
CA THR A 305 13.91 -1.98 18.12
C THR A 305 14.78 -0.75 17.92
N ALA A 306 15.20 -0.09 19.00
CA ALA A 306 16.03 1.11 18.91
C ALA A 306 17.26 0.91 18.01
N GLY A 307 17.42 1.81 17.04
CA GLY A 307 18.44 1.73 16.00
C GLY A 307 17.98 0.95 14.78
N ARG A 308 18.92 0.66 13.86
CA ARG A 308 18.57 -0.01 12.62
C ARG A 308 18.14 -1.46 12.87
N ASP A 309 16.96 -1.85 12.39
CA ASP A 309 16.47 -3.22 12.45
C ASP A 309 16.10 -3.80 11.07
N THR A 310 15.77 -5.11 11.05
CA THR A 310 15.51 -5.84 9.79
C THR A 310 14.12 -5.60 9.21
N LYS A 311 13.19 -5.00 9.98
CA LYS A 311 11.79 -4.80 9.57
C LYS A 311 11.54 -3.38 9.07
N TYR A 312 12.08 -2.39 9.78
CA TYR A 312 11.88 -0.97 9.51
C TYR A 312 13.13 -0.29 8.91
N GLY A 313 14.29 -0.96 8.94
CA GLY A 313 15.55 -0.33 8.56
C GLY A 313 15.90 0.75 9.59
N PHE A 314 16.17 1.97 9.13
CA PHE A 314 16.33 3.15 9.99
C PHE A 314 14.99 3.77 10.42
N GLY A 315 13.86 3.25 9.92
CA GLY A 315 12.52 3.70 10.31
C GLY A 315 11.74 4.40 9.19
N LEU A 316 10.64 5.03 9.59
CA LEU A 316 9.70 5.69 8.67
C LEU A 316 10.30 6.99 8.13
N VAL A 317 10.34 7.13 6.80
CA VAL A 317 10.85 8.33 6.13
C VAL A 317 10.16 9.63 6.60
N GLN A 318 10.93 10.68 6.88
CA GLN A 318 10.42 11.97 7.39
C GLN A 318 10.85 13.14 6.49
N ALA A 319 9.95 13.61 5.61
CA ALA A 319 10.29 14.68 4.65
C ALA A 319 10.77 15.98 5.32
N LYS A 320 10.05 16.44 6.35
CA LYS A 320 10.40 17.68 7.06
C LYS A 320 11.69 17.52 7.85
N ALA A 321 11.85 16.42 8.60
CA ALA A 321 13.07 16.19 9.37
C ALA A 321 14.30 16.08 8.46
N ALA A 322 14.21 15.40 7.31
CA ALA A 322 15.30 15.32 6.33
C ALA A 322 15.70 16.70 5.78
N ARG A 323 14.71 17.51 5.41
CA ARG A 323 14.95 18.87 4.88
C ARG A 323 15.56 19.79 5.93
N ASP A 324 15.03 19.79 7.15
CA ASP A 324 15.54 20.62 8.24
C ASP A 324 16.93 20.17 8.69
N ARG A 325 17.21 18.86 8.65
CA ARG A 325 18.54 18.30 8.89
C ARG A 325 19.57 18.80 7.88
N ILE A 326 19.26 18.75 6.58
CA ILE A 326 20.16 19.29 5.55
C ILE A 326 20.35 20.80 5.72
N ALA A 327 19.29 21.53 6.01
CA ALA A 327 19.36 22.99 6.21
C ALA A 327 20.25 23.37 7.41
N SER A 328 20.27 22.55 8.46
CA SER A 328 21.00 22.84 9.71
C SER A 328 22.42 22.27 9.74
N LEU A 329 22.62 21.07 9.20
CA LEU A 329 23.88 20.32 9.31
C LEU A 329 24.63 20.17 7.96
N GLY A 330 24.00 20.57 6.85
CA GLY A 330 24.51 20.32 5.50
C GLY A 330 24.22 18.91 4.99
N CYS A 331 24.54 18.68 3.71
CA CYS A 331 24.24 17.43 3.00
C CYS A 331 24.93 16.20 3.64
N GLY A 332 24.14 15.21 4.05
CA GLY A 332 24.61 13.90 4.50
C GLY A 332 25.04 13.81 5.97
N ASN A 333 25.00 14.91 6.70
CA ASN A 333 25.38 14.98 8.11
C ASN A 333 24.24 14.59 9.02
#